data_AF-A0A286TXU3-F1
#
_entry.id   AF-A0A286TXU3-F1
#
_cell.length_a   1.000
_cell.length_b   1.000
_cell.length_c   1.000
_cell.angle_alpha   90.00
_cell.angle_beta   90.00
_cell.angle_gamma   90.00
#
_symmetry.space_group_name_H-M   'P 1'
#
loop_
_entity.id
_entity.type
_entity.pdbx_description
1 polymer ?
#
loop_
_entity_poly.entity_id
_entity_poly.type
_entity_poly.pdbx_seq_one_letter_code
_entity_poly.pdbx_strand_id
1 'polypeptide(L)'
;MKILPGVYKKYKKKELDNLIRPAIAIKSYAIRKTDITHIIIYAFTNIKEYDKYFRDILEKFGNNVEIKDSFILSSESIIKSSSKDMFLNVLEKMSA
;
A
#
# COMPACT_ATOMS: atom_id res chain seq x y z
N MET A 1 3.96 -2.58 -1.57
CA MET A 1 3.59 -3.78 -0.78
C MET A 1 4.08 -5.04 -1.47
N LYS A 2 4.57 -6.03 -0.71
CA LYS A 2 4.96 -7.35 -1.18
C LYS A 2 4.03 -8.40 -0.59
N ILE A 3 3.46 -9.24 -1.46
CA ILE A 3 2.62 -10.37 -1.09
C ILE A 3 3.42 -11.63 -1.38
N LEU A 4 3.59 -12.49 -0.38
CA LEU A 4 4.35 -13.73 -0.56
C LEU A 4 3.57 -14.72 -1.46
N PRO A 5 4.26 -15.54 -2.27
CA PRO A 5 3.60 -16.51 -3.15
C PRO A 5 2.69 -17.50 -2.42
N GLY A 6 3.02 -17.86 -1.17
CA GLY A 6 2.22 -18.77 -0.34
C GLY A 6 0.83 -18.23 0.01
N VAL A 7 0.62 -16.91 -0.07
CA VAL A 7 -0.67 -16.27 0.25
C VAL A 7 -1.75 -16.66 -0.74
N TYR A 8 -1.41 -16.72 -2.04
CA TYR A 8 -2.34 -17.11 -3.10
C TYR A 8 -2.84 -18.56 -2.97
N LYS A 9 -2.08 -19.42 -2.27
CA LYS A 9 -2.46 -20.80 -1.99
C LYS A 9 -3.23 -20.95 -0.66
N LYS A 10 -2.97 -20.06 0.30
CA LYS A 10 -3.50 -20.14 1.67
C LYS A 10 -4.86 -19.45 1.84
N TYR A 11 -5.12 -18.37 1.11
CA TYR A 11 -6.33 -17.57 1.27
C TYR A 11 -7.30 -17.75 0.10
N LYS A 12 -8.60 -17.68 0.39
CA LYS A 12 -9.63 -17.70 -0.67
C LYS A 12 -9.51 -16.43 -1.50
N LYS A 13 -9.80 -16.53 -2.80
CA LYS A 13 -9.75 -15.40 -3.76
C LYS A 13 -10.42 -14.13 -3.24
N LYS A 14 -11.60 -14.26 -2.60
CA LYS A 14 -12.34 -13.14 -2.01
C LYS A 14 -11.61 -12.44 -0.85
N GLU A 15 -10.88 -13.16 -0.02
CA GLU A 15 -10.12 -12.56 1.08
C GLU A 15 -8.90 -11.82 0.57
N LEU A 16 -8.27 -12.35 -0.47
CA LEU A 16 -7.14 -11.72 -1.13
C LEU A 16 -7.57 -10.47 -1.93
N ASP A 17 -8.72 -10.53 -2.59
CA ASP A 17 -9.30 -9.38 -3.27
C ASP A 17 -9.61 -8.26 -2.27
N ASN A 18 -10.07 -8.58 -1.05
CA ASN A 18 -10.26 -7.59 0.01
C ASN A 18 -8.96 -6.97 0.53
N LEU A 19 -7.83 -7.68 0.43
CA LEU A 19 -6.50 -7.15 0.78
C LEU A 19 -5.95 -6.24 -0.33
N ILE A 20 -6.07 -6.67 -1.59
CA ILE A 20 -5.44 -6.00 -2.75
C ILE A 20 -6.33 -4.88 -3.31
N ARG A 21 -7.64 -5.01 -3.15
CA ARG A 21 -8.70 -4.10 -3.63
C ARG A 21 -9.80 -3.95 -2.58
N PRO A 22 -9.47 -3.49 -1.36
CA PRO A 22 -10.52 -3.11 -0.41
C PRO A 22 -11.36 -1.96 -0.96
N ALA A 23 -12.57 -1.76 -0.41
CA ALA A 23 -13.46 -0.68 -0.81
C ALA A 23 -12.81 0.73 -0.71
N ILE A 24 -11.84 0.90 0.20
CA ILE A 24 -11.09 2.14 0.42
C ILE A 24 -9.92 2.33 -0.57
N ALA A 25 -9.61 1.34 -1.40
CA ALA A 25 -8.58 1.47 -2.42
C ALA A 25 -9.13 2.23 -3.63
N ILE A 26 -8.53 3.38 -3.92
CA ILE A 26 -8.80 4.15 -5.13
C ILE A 26 -8.31 3.37 -6.36
N LYS A 27 -7.10 2.78 -6.24
CA LYS A 27 -6.49 2.02 -7.34
C LYS A 27 -5.44 1.04 -6.84
N SER A 28 -5.27 -0.06 -7.57
CA SER A 28 -4.32 -1.12 -7.27
C SER A 28 -3.64 -1.59 -8.55
N TYR A 29 -2.32 -1.70 -8.52
CA TYR A 29 -1.47 -2.12 -9.62
C TYR A 29 -0.62 -3.32 -9.20
N ALA A 30 -0.65 -4.38 -10.00
CA ALA A 30 0.20 -5.55 -9.79
C ALA A 30 1.51 -5.38 -10.56
N ILE A 31 2.64 -5.60 -9.88
CA ILE A 31 3.99 -5.54 -10.43
C ILE A 31 4.60 -6.93 -10.32
N ARG A 32 5.13 -7.47 -11.43
CA ARG A 32 5.59 -8.86 -11.51
C ARG A 32 7.10 -9.05 -11.43
N LYS A 33 7.89 -7.98 -11.41
CA LYS A 33 9.35 -8.02 -11.63
C LYS A 33 10.18 -7.25 -10.61
N THR A 34 9.71 -7.12 -9.37
CA THR A 34 10.50 -6.52 -8.28
C THR A 34 10.20 -7.23 -6.97
N ASP A 35 10.90 -6.83 -5.91
CA ASP A 35 10.58 -7.21 -4.53
C ASP A 35 9.25 -6.60 -4.04
N ILE A 36 8.64 -5.70 -4.81
CA ILE A 36 7.29 -5.16 -4.64
C ILE A 36 6.34 -5.89 -5.60
N THR A 37 5.24 -6.44 -5.06
CA THR A 37 4.23 -7.11 -5.91
C THR A 37 3.03 -6.23 -6.21
N HIS A 38 2.71 -5.26 -5.34
CA HIS A 38 1.56 -4.37 -5.49
C HIS A 38 1.86 -2.94 -5.05
N ILE A 39 1.35 -1.99 -5.84
CA ILE A 39 1.17 -0.58 -5.43
C ILE A 39 -0.32 -0.34 -5.28
N ILE A 40 -0.74 0.14 -4.11
CA ILE A 40 -2.14 0.37 -3.78
C ILE A 40 -2.27 1.79 -3.25
N ILE A 41 -3.20 2.54 -3.84
CA ILE A 41 -3.54 3.90 -3.44
C ILE A 41 -4.83 3.81 -2.62
N TYR A 42 -4.76 4.28 -1.38
CA TYR A 42 -5.87 4.27 -0.43
C TYR A 42 -6.38 5.68 -0.17
N ALA A 43 -7.67 5.82 0.05
CA ALA A 43 -8.27 7.03 0.61
C ALA A 43 -8.83 6.72 1.99
N PHE A 44 -8.49 7.56 2.97
CA PHE A 44 -8.99 7.49 4.32
C PHE A 44 -9.61 8.83 4.69
N THR A 45 -10.66 8.79 5.50
CA THR A 45 -11.32 10.02 5.97
C THR A 45 -10.46 10.74 6.99
N ASN A 46 -9.68 9.99 7.78
CA ASN A 46 -8.81 10.50 8.83
C ASN A 46 -7.65 9.52 9.13
N ILE A 47 -6.66 9.99 9.88
CA ILE A 47 -5.47 9.20 10.23
C ILE A 47 -5.79 7.98 11.13
N LYS A 48 -6.85 8.04 11.94
CA LYS A 48 -7.25 6.92 12.81
C LYS A 48 -7.74 5.72 12.00
N GLU A 49 -8.48 5.97 10.91
CA GLU A 49 -8.90 4.93 9.97
C GLU A 49 -7.71 4.29 9.25
N TYR A 50 -6.74 5.11 8.82
CA TYR A 50 -5.48 4.64 8.25
C TYR A 50 -4.75 3.70 9.21
N ASP A 51 -4.51 4.14 10.45
CA ASP A 51 -3.77 3.36 11.46
C ASP A 51 -4.48 2.05 11.79
N LYS A 52 -5.81 2.10 11.96
CA LYS A 52 -6.61 0.91 12.25
C LYS A 52 -6.53 -0.08 11.09
N TYR A 53 -6.71 0.39 9.86
CA TYR A 53 -6.70 -0.48 8.69
C TYR A 53 -5.38 -1.23 8.55
N PHE A 54 -4.23 -0.55 8.63
CA PHE A 54 -2.94 -1.20 8.46
C PHE A 54 -2.59 -2.12 9.64
N ARG A 55 -3.01 -1.78 10.86
CA ARG A 55 -2.89 -2.70 12.01
C ARG A 55 -3.67 -3.99 11.77
N ASP A 56 -4.93 -3.90 11.36
CA ASP A 56 -5.79 -5.07 11.10
C ASP A 56 -5.20 -5.96 9.98
N ILE A 57 -4.59 -5.34 8.96
CA ILE A 57 -3.90 -6.05 7.87
C ILE A 57 -2.65 -6.78 8.38
N LEU A 58 -1.83 -6.14 9.22
CA LEU A 58 -0.63 -6.76 9.78
C LEU A 58 -0.98 -7.87 10.78
N GLU A 59 -2.03 -7.71 11.59
CA GLU A 59 -2.50 -8.78 12.48
C GLU A 59 -2.99 -10.00 11.69
N LYS A 60 -3.75 -9.78 10.61
CA LYS A 60 -4.32 -10.88 9.82
C LYS A 60 -3.36 -11.51 8.82
N PHE A 61 -2.42 -10.73 8.28
CA PHE A 61 -1.57 -11.11 7.16
C PHE A 61 -0.08 -10.81 7.36
N GLY A 62 0.38 -10.39 8.54
CA GLY A 62 1.77 -9.95 8.76
C GLY A 62 2.84 -10.99 8.42
N ASN A 63 2.53 -12.29 8.56
CA ASN A 63 3.43 -13.39 8.15
C ASN A 63 3.48 -13.60 6.62
N ASN A 64 2.71 -12.83 5.86
CA ASN A 64 2.31 -13.12 4.50
C ASN A 64 2.38 -11.88 3.59
N VAL A 65 2.34 -10.69 4.19
CA VAL A 65 2.35 -9.39 3.53
C VAL A 65 3.40 -8.51 4.20
N GLU A 66 4.19 -7.83 3.39
CA GLU A 66 5.20 -6.89 3.83
C GLU A 66 4.91 -5.51 3.21
N ILE A 67 4.80 -4.48 4.05
CA ILE A 67 4.68 -3.10 3.60
C ILE A 67 6.11 -2.57 3.41
N LYS A 68 6.56 -2.51 2.15
CA LYS A 68 7.88 -2.00 1.78
C LYS A 68 8.01 -0.49 1.98
N ASP A 69 7.05 0.24 1.44
CA ASP A 69 7.00 1.70 1.48
C ASP A 69 5.57 2.17 1.70
N SER A 70 5.41 3.28 2.43
CA SER A 70 4.15 4.01 2.55
C SER A 70 4.40 5.52 2.35
N PHE A 71 3.47 6.16 1.64
CA PHE A 71 3.51 7.60 1.39
C PHE A 71 2.16 8.18 1.78
N ILE A 72 2.17 9.12 2.72
CA ILE A 72 0.95 9.77 3.22
C ILE A 72 0.75 11.07 2.46
N LEU A 73 -0.42 11.22 1.85
CA LEU A 73 -0.87 12.45 1.18
C LEU A 73 -1.95 13.09 2.05
N SER A 74 -1.67 14.23 2.70
CA SER A 74 -2.69 15.01 3.40
C SER A 74 -2.73 16.45 2.91
N SER A 75 -3.91 17.06 2.82
CA SER A 75 -4.06 18.47 2.43
C SER A 75 -3.19 19.42 3.29
N GLU A 76 -2.98 19.06 4.56
CA GLU A 76 -2.15 19.80 5.51
C GLU A 76 -0.63 19.59 5.28
N SER A 77 -0.22 18.48 4.66
CA SER A 77 1.18 18.23 4.24
C SER A 77 1.47 18.68 2.81
N ILE A 78 0.44 18.84 1.98
CA ILE A 78 0.50 19.22 0.55
C ILE A 78 0.97 20.67 0.32
N ILE A 79 0.97 21.54 1.33
CA ILE A 79 1.51 22.91 1.17
C ILE A 79 3.03 22.89 0.85
N LYS A 80 3.75 21.77 1.07
CA LYS A 80 5.22 21.72 0.87
C LYS A 80 5.73 20.91 -0.33
N SER A 81 4.89 20.19 -1.07
CA SER A 81 5.38 19.41 -2.21
C SER A 81 4.28 19.21 -3.24
N SER A 82 4.47 19.79 -4.42
CA SER A 82 3.63 19.50 -5.57
C SER A 82 3.68 18.01 -5.90
N SER A 83 2.71 17.51 -6.68
CA SER A 83 2.69 16.13 -7.19
C SER A 83 4.00 15.76 -7.93
N LYS A 84 4.66 16.75 -8.53
CA LYS A 84 5.98 16.61 -9.16
C LYS A 84 7.09 16.38 -8.13
N ASP A 85 7.11 17.16 -7.04
CA ASP A 85 8.14 17.04 -6.00
C ASP A 85 8.04 15.70 -5.27
N MET A 86 6.82 15.19 -5.06
CA MET A 86 6.62 13.85 -4.51
C MET A 86 7.12 12.76 -5.45
N PHE A 87 6.83 12.88 -6.75
CA PHE A 87 7.33 11.93 -7.74
C PHE A 87 8.87 11.93 -7.80
N LEU A 88 9.49 13.12 -7.76
CA LEU A 88 10.94 13.26 -7.75
C LEU A 88 11.57 12.68 -6.47
N ASN A 89 10.98 12.93 -5.30
CA ASN A 89 11.45 12.35 -4.04
C ASN A 89 11.36 10.81 -4.02
N VAL A 90 10.33 10.23 -4.65
CA VAL A 90 10.22 8.77 -4.81
C VAL A 90 11.30 8.25 -5.74
N LEU A 91 11.57 8.93 -6.86
CA LEU A 91 12.62 8.53 -7.79
C LEU A 91 14.01 8.62 -7.15
N GLU A 92 14.32 9.69 -6.42
CA GLU A 92 15.61 9.85 -5.75
C GLU A 92 15.87 8.71 -4.75
N LYS A 93 14.87 8.33 -3.96
CA LYS A 93 14.96 7.22 -3.01
C LYS A 93 15.14 5.85 -3.67
N MET A 94 14.74 5.68 -4.93
CA MET A 94 14.93 4.44 -5.69
C MET A 94 16.30 4.36 -6.39
N SER A 95 17.06 5.46 -6.43
CA SER A 95 18.37 5.56 -7.07
C SER A 95 19.56 5.57 -6.10
N ALA A 96 19.31 5.45 -4.79
CA ALA A 96 20.31 5.31 -3.73
C ALA A 96 20.40 3.85 -3.25
#